data_AF-A0A2V8UL44-F1
#
_entry.id   AF-A0A2V8UL44-F1
#
_cell.length_a   1.000
_cell.length_b   1.000
_cell.length_c   1.000
_cell.angle_alpha   90.00
_cell.angle_beta   90.00
_cell.angle_gamma   90.00
#
_symmetry.space_group_name_H-M   'P 1'
#
loop_
_entity.id
_entity.type
_entity.pdbx_description
1 polymer ?
#
loop_
_entity_poly.entity_id
_entity_poly.type
_entity_poly.pdbx_seq_one_letter_code
_entity_poly.pdbx_strand_id
1 'polypeptide(L)'
;MMTNSVEPDLMSFFWRQVVAKSPIEAKPAAAYEGGWNALNQFIRQGNSWSGHEPNVFFVRRNGRYRDYSGVSGLDVAEDGRAFAVTDLTGDGTLGLILKSRLGPQVRVFANQCAAQRNRIVFRLRGTKSNRDAIGARGEVDGQAKWVSAGSGYLSQHTKKVHFGLATGRKPSRSPGHPASSRRLGRWTLASNMTLKKVARNGGKRC
;
A
#
# COMPACT_ATOMS: atom_id res chain seq x y z
N MET A 1 -14.44 23.69 10.60
CA MET A 1 -15.40 23.19 11.60
C MET A 1 -14.74 22.01 12.28
N MET A 2 -14.12 22.23 13.45
CA MET A 2 -13.51 21.16 14.26
C MET A 2 -14.62 20.54 15.10
N THR A 3 -15.21 19.45 14.63
CA THR A 3 -16.03 18.58 15.48
C THR A 3 -15.09 17.59 16.15
N ASN A 4 -14.59 17.97 17.33
CA ASN A 4 -14.01 17.05 18.29
C ASN A 4 -15.14 16.17 18.83
N SER A 5 -15.60 15.19 18.05
CA SER A 5 -16.54 14.19 18.53
C SER A 5 -15.76 13.29 19.48
N VAL A 6 -16.05 13.39 20.78
CA VAL A 6 -15.46 12.56 21.84
C VAL A 6 -16.10 11.17 21.78
N GLU A 7 -16.04 10.49 20.63
CA GLU A 7 -16.43 9.09 20.55
C GLU A 7 -15.49 8.29 21.48
N PRO A 8 -16.00 7.43 22.37
CA PRO A 8 -15.16 6.63 23.25
C PRO A 8 -14.19 5.77 22.44
N ASP A 9 -12.89 5.97 22.61
CA ASP A 9 -11.88 5.05 22.09
C ASP A 9 -11.76 3.84 23.02
N LEU A 10 -11.94 2.65 22.45
CA LEU A 10 -12.01 1.40 23.19
C LEU A 10 -10.64 0.86 23.59
N MET A 11 -9.52 1.53 23.27
CA MET A 11 -8.19 1.01 23.62
C MET A 11 -8.01 0.79 25.11
N SER A 12 -8.39 1.76 25.93
CA SER A 12 -8.31 1.61 27.37
C SER A 12 -9.21 0.48 27.89
N PHE A 13 -10.38 0.28 27.27
CA PHE A 13 -11.29 -0.83 27.59
C PHE A 13 -10.65 -2.17 27.21
N PHE A 14 -10.08 -2.30 26.01
CA PHE A 14 -9.40 -3.51 25.54
C PHE A 14 -8.29 -3.94 26.49
N TRP A 15 -7.39 -3.03 26.88
CA TRP A 15 -6.30 -3.38 27.78
C TRP A 15 -6.79 -3.83 29.16
N ARG A 16 -7.80 -3.14 29.74
CA ARG A 16 -8.28 -3.43 31.10
C ARG A 16 -9.25 -4.59 31.19
N GLN A 17 -10.09 -4.79 30.18
CA GLN A 17 -11.20 -5.75 30.22
C GLN A 17 -10.96 -6.99 29.37
N VAL A 18 -10.02 -6.94 28.43
CA VAL A 18 -9.65 -8.09 27.61
C VAL A 18 -8.26 -8.58 27.98
N VAL A 19 -7.23 -7.77 27.77
CA VAL A 19 -5.83 -8.22 27.96
C VAL A 19 -5.54 -8.53 29.43
N ALA A 20 -5.84 -7.62 30.35
CA ALA A 20 -5.59 -7.82 31.78
C ALA A 20 -6.39 -8.98 32.40
N LYS A 21 -7.46 -9.44 31.73
CA LYS A 21 -8.30 -10.56 32.17
C LYS A 21 -8.00 -11.86 31.42
N SER A 22 -7.09 -11.82 30.45
CA SER A 22 -6.75 -13.00 29.64
C SER A 22 -6.15 -14.10 30.51
N PRO A 23 -6.66 -15.34 30.46
CA PRO A 23 -6.10 -16.42 31.22
C PRO A 23 -4.73 -16.81 30.62
N ILE A 24 -3.77 -17.14 31.50
CA ILE A 24 -2.42 -17.58 31.10
C ILE A 24 -2.47 -18.88 30.29
N GLU A 25 -3.42 -19.75 30.64
CA GLU A 25 -3.71 -20.99 29.92
C GLU A 25 -4.94 -20.80 29.04
N ALA A 26 -4.99 -21.48 27.90
CA ALA A 26 -6.14 -21.46 26.99
C ALA A 26 -7.33 -22.27 27.56
N LYS A 27 -7.96 -21.73 28.61
CA LYS A 27 -9.14 -22.28 29.29
C LYS A 27 -10.28 -21.26 29.32
N PRO A 28 -11.54 -21.70 29.42
CA PRO A 28 -12.68 -20.81 29.56
C PRO A 28 -12.50 -19.86 30.74
N ALA A 29 -12.84 -18.59 30.53
CA ALA A 29 -12.65 -17.53 31.51
C ALA A 29 -13.75 -16.46 31.34
N ALA A 30 -14.79 -16.54 32.17
CA ALA A 30 -15.99 -15.70 32.04
C ALA A 30 -15.68 -14.20 32.01
N ALA A 31 -14.69 -13.73 32.79
CA ALA A 31 -14.32 -12.32 32.83
C ALA A 31 -13.64 -11.84 31.52
N TYR A 32 -12.84 -12.70 30.88
CA TYR A 32 -12.20 -12.46 29.59
C TYR A 32 -13.20 -12.51 28.44
N GLU A 33 -14.05 -13.55 28.43
CA GLU A 33 -15.11 -13.74 27.44
C GLU A 33 -16.14 -12.61 27.50
N GLY A 34 -16.52 -12.19 28.71
CA GLY A 34 -17.38 -11.01 28.93
C GLY A 34 -16.74 -9.73 28.38
N GLY A 35 -15.44 -9.54 28.57
CA GLY A 35 -14.68 -8.44 27.98
C GLY A 35 -14.72 -8.43 26.45
N TRP A 36 -14.50 -9.59 25.82
CA TRP A 36 -14.62 -9.73 24.36
C TRP A 36 -16.04 -9.48 23.84
N ASN A 37 -17.05 -10.01 24.53
CA ASN A 37 -18.44 -9.83 24.16
C ASN A 37 -18.83 -8.34 24.21
N ALA A 38 -18.46 -7.64 25.27
CA ALA A 38 -18.69 -6.20 25.41
C ALA A 38 -17.91 -5.40 24.35
N LEU A 39 -16.62 -5.71 24.13
CA LEU A 39 -15.82 -5.05 23.10
C LEU A 39 -16.47 -5.19 21.71
N ASN A 40 -16.91 -6.40 21.35
CA ASN A 40 -17.58 -6.65 20.08
C ASN A 40 -18.91 -5.88 19.95
N GLN A 41 -19.66 -5.73 21.04
CA GLN A 41 -20.87 -4.89 21.05
C GLN A 41 -20.54 -3.41 20.84
N PHE A 42 -19.57 -2.86 21.57
CA PHE A 42 -19.16 -1.46 21.41
C PHE A 42 -18.65 -1.15 20.01
N ILE A 43 -17.84 -2.05 19.45
CA ILE A 43 -17.38 -2.00 18.06
C ILE A 43 -18.59 -1.92 17.12
N ARG A 44 -19.60 -2.79 17.27
CA ARG A 44 -20.82 -2.78 16.43
C ARG A 44 -21.67 -1.52 16.60
N GLN A 45 -21.62 -0.87 17.75
CA GLN A 45 -22.29 0.41 18.03
C GLN A 45 -21.56 1.62 17.43
N GLY A 46 -20.40 1.43 16.79
CA GLY A 46 -19.68 2.51 16.12
C GLY A 46 -18.53 3.11 16.94
N ASN A 47 -18.23 2.58 18.12
CA ASN A 47 -17.06 3.02 18.88
C ASN A 47 -15.78 2.63 18.14
N SER A 48 -14.76 3.48 18.27
CA SER A 48 -13.46 3.27 17.65
C SER A 48 -12.56 2.42 18.53
N TRP A 49 -11.57 1.78 17.91
CA TRP A 49 -10.52 1.04 18.61
C TRP A 49 -9.18 1.43 17.99
N SER A 50 -8.45 2.36 18.62
CA SER A 50 -7.26 3.07 18.10
C SER A 50 -7.51 3.89 16.84
N GLY A 51 -8.72 4.38 16.61
CA GLY A 51 -8.99 5.11 15.37
C GLY A 51 -8.49 6.54 15.32
N HIS A 52 -7.91 7.07 16.38
CA HIS A 52 -7.29 8.39 16.38
C HIS A 52 -5.76 8.31 16.22
N GLU A 53 -5.20 7.12 16.05
CA GLU A 53 -3.78 6.96 15.75
C GLU A 53 -3.50 7.37 14.29
N PRO A 54 -2.70 8.41 14.05
CA PRO A 54 -2.45 8.90 12.70
C PRO A 54 -1.62 7.88 11.90
N ASN A 55 -1.90 7.78 10.59
CA ASN A 55 -1.06 6.95 9.73
C ASN A 55 0.34 7.57 9.59
N VAL A 56 1.37 6.73 9.72
CA VAL A 56 2.75 7.18 9.62
C VAL A 56 3.32 6.91 8.22
N PHE A 57 3.95 7.91 7.62
CA PHE A 57 4.56 7.83 6.30
C PHE A 57 6.01 8.33 6.31
N PHE A 58 6.96 7.39 6.19
CA PHE A 58 8.38 7.70 6.14
C PHE A 58 8.93 7.74 4.72
N VAL A 59 9.70 8.79 4.40
CA VAL A 59 10.37 8.93 3.10
C VAL A 59 11.87 8.83 3.29
N ARG A 60 12.52 7.99 2.47
CA ARG A 60 13.99 7.93 2.41
C ARG A 60 14.56 9.08 1.56
N ARG A 61 15.41 9.90 2.18
CA ARG A 61 16.16 11.02 1.56
C ARG A 61 17.57 11.07 2.13
N ASN A 62 18.56 11.22 1.25
CA ASN A 62 19.98 11.33 1.63
C ASN A 62 20.41 10.22 2.62
N GLY A 63 20.03 8.99 2.32
CA GLY A 63 20.35 7.82 3.14
C GLY A 63 19.49 7.61 4.40
N ARG A 64 18.70 8.59 4.85
CA ARG A 64 17.90 8.53 6.09
C ARG A 64 16.40 8.51 5.81
N TYR A 65 15.63 7.88 6.71
CA TYR A 65 14.17 7.99 6.74
C TYR A 65 13.77 9.23 7.53
N ARG A 66 12.76 9.94 7.04
CA ARG A 66 12.19 11.13 7.69
C ARG A 66 10.68 10.98 7.72
N ASP A 67 10.07 11.43 8.81
CA ASP A 67 8.62 11.47 8.94
C ASP A 67 8.06 12.53 7.97
N TYR A 68 7.19 12.10 7.08
CA TYR A 68 6.47 12.92 6.11
C TYR A 68 4.95 12.81 6.28
N SER A 69 4.46 12.24 7.39
CA SER A 69 3.04 11.95 7.62
C SER A 69 2.18 13.22 7.45
N GLY A 70 2.47 14.28 8.22
CA GLY A 70 1.75 15.54 8.15
C GLY A 70 1.85 16.26 6.80
N VAL A 71 3.06 16.37 6.25
CA VAL A 71 3.26 17.05 4.95
C VAL A 71 2.67 16.28 3.77
N SER A 72 2.44 14.97 3.92
CA SER A 72 1.76 14.15 2.92
C SER A 72 0.23 14.19 3.03
N GLY A 73 -0.30 14.66 4.16
CA GLY A 73 -1.72 14.61 4.52
C GLY A 73 -2.24 13.21 4.79
N LEU A 74 -1.37 12.20 4.97
CA LEU A 74 -1.75 10.82 5.29
C LEU A 74 -2.05 10.63 6.78
N ASP A 75 -1.62 11.55 7.64
CA ASP A 75 -1.83 11.58 9.09
C ASP A 75 -3.28 11.90 9.51
N VAL A 76 -4.25 11.54 8.66
CA VAL A 76 -5.67 11.68 8.98
C VAL A 76 -6.00 10.95 10.28
N ALA A 77 -6.59 11.66 11.23
CA ALA A 77 -7.05 11.13 12.50
C ALA A 77 -8.37 10.35 12.30
N GLU A 78 -8.28 9.26 11.55
CA GLU A 78 -9.40 8.41 11.17
C GLU A 78 -9.14 6.97 11.49
N ASP A 79 -10.24 6.22 11.61
CA ASP A 79 -10.22 4.81 11.95
C ASP A 79 -9.77 3.90 10.79
N GLY A 80 -8.59 4.18 10.24
CA GLY A 80 -7.96 3.49 9.13
C GLY A 80 -7.68 2.03 9.47
N ARG A 81 -7.99 1.12 8.54
CA ARG A 81 -7.82 -0.33 8.74
C ARG A 81 -7.10 -1.04 7.61
N ALA A 82 -7.26 -0.54 6.39
CA ALA A 82 -6.63 -1.14 5.23
C ALA A 82 -6.25 -0.06 4.23
N PHE A 83 -5.23 -0.32 3.41
CA PHE A 83 -4.90 0.56 2.31
C PHE A 83 -4.42 -0.21 1.09
N ALA A 84 -4.65 0.35 -0.09
CA ALA A 84 -4.13 -0.18 -1.34
C ALA A 84 -3.38 0.90 -2.11
N VAL A 85 -2.19 0.55 -2.61
CA VAL A 85 -1.40 1.43 -3.46
C VAL A 85 -1.64 1.06 -4.92
N THR A 86 -2.04 2.04 -5.73
CA THR A 86 -2.31 1.82 -7.16
C THR A 86 -2.13 3.10 -7.97
N ASP A 87 -1.94 2.92 -9.26
CA ASP A 87 -1.91 4.00 -10.24
C ASP A 87 -3.34 4.32 -10.67
N LEU A 88 -3.92 5.34 -10.02
CA LEU A 88 -5.32 5.72 -10.13
C LEU A 88 -5.66 6.32 -11.50
N THR A 89 -4.71 7.03 -12.11
CA THR A 89 -4.89 7.77 -13.37
C THR A 89 -4.33 7.03 -14.58
N GLY A 90 -3.53 5.99 -14.36
CA GLY A 90 -2.81 5.28 -15.42
C GLY A 90 -1.57 6.03 -15.92
N ASP A 91 -1.20 7.15 -15.29
CA ASP A 91 -0.02 7.92 -15.69
C ASP A 91 1.29 7.33 -15.13
N GLY A 92 1.20 6.29 -14.29
CA GLY A 92 2.32 5.62 -13.65
C GLY A 92 2.68 6.16 -12.26
N THR A 93 1.99 7.19 -11.80
CA THR A 93 2.12 7.74 -10.45
C THR A 93 1.25 6.97 -9.47
N LEU A 94 1.87 6.43 -8.42
CA LEU A 94 1.14 5.69 -7.40
C LEU A 94 0.41 6.66 -6.47
N GLY A 95 -0.89 6.47 -6.32
CA GLY A 95 -1.71 6.99 -5.24
C GLY A 95 -2.03 5.92 -4.20
N LEU A 96 -2.78 6.31 -3.18
CA LEU A 96 -3.17 5.47 -2.07
C LEU A 96 -4.69 5.53 -1.88
N ILE A 97 -5.32 4.37 -1.71
CA ILE A 97 -6.71 4.25 -1.30
C ILE A 97 -6.70 3.78 0.15
N LEU A 98 -7.27 4.55 1.06
CA LEU A 98 -7.41 4.23 2.47
C LEU A 98 -8.85 3.79 2.73
N LYS A 99 -8.99 2.68 3.45
CA LYS A 99 -10.27 2.18 3.95
C LYS A 99 -10.30 2.37 5.46
N SER A 100 -11.29 3.13 5.92
CA SER A 100 -11.57 3.36 7.33
C SER A 100 -12.75 2.50 7.79
N ARG A 101 -12.80 2.16 9.08
CA ARG A 101 -13.94 1.49 9.70
C ARG A 101 -15.13 2.45 9.80
N LEU A 102 -14.87 3.63 10.32
CA LEU A 102 -15.84 4.71 10.51
C LEU A 102 -15.83 5.66 9.31
N GLY A 103 -16.81 6.56 9.27
CA GLY A 103 -16.95 7.54 8.21
C GLY A 103 -15.85 8.61 8.29
N PRO A 104 -15.31 9.06 7.14
CA PRO A 104 -15.52 8.53 5.78
C PRO A 104 -14.80 7.20 5.55
N GLN A 105 -15.53 6.23 4.96
CA GLN A 105 -15.05 4.85 4.85
C GLN A 105 -13.98 4.63 3.78
N VAL A 106 -13.93 5.48 2.75
CA VAL A 106 -12.93 5.40 1.69
C VAL A 106 -12.38 6.79 1.41
N ARG A 107 -11.05 6.92 1.45
CA ARG A 107 -10.33 8.10 0.97
C ARG A 107 -9.34 7.72 -0.11
N VAL A 108 -9.17 8.62 -1.07
CA VAL A 108 -8.25 8.46 -2.19
C VAL A 108 -7.26 9.60 -2.17
N PHE A 109 -5.98 9.27 -2.04
CA PHE A 109 -4.86 10.19 -2.03
C PHE A 109 -4.13 10.10 -3.37
N ALA A 110 -4.19 11.18 -4.15
CA ALA A 110 -3.45 11.32 -5.39
C ALA A 110 -2.08 11.94 -5.11
N ASN A 111 -1.01 11.23 -5.47
CA ASN A 111 0.34 11.76 -5.33
C ASN A 111 0.63 12.78 -6.44
N GLN A 112 0.74 14.05 -6.08
CA GLN A 112 1.03 15.13 -7.02
C GLN A 112 2.53 15.48 -7.12
N CYS A 113 3.36 14.99 -6.18
CA CYS A 113 4.79 15.32 -6.10
C CYS A 113 5.66 14.61 -7.15
N ALA A 114 5.08 13.77 -8.02
CA ALA A 114 5.81 12.91 -8.96
C ALA A 114 5.79 13.40 -10.42
N ALA A 115 5.14 14.52 -10.73
CA ALA A 115 4.86 14.96 -12.10
C ALA A 115 6.11 15.04 -13.00
N GLN A 116 7.27 15.41 -12.44
CA GLN A 116 8.51 15.62 -13.20
C GLN A 116 9.51 14.44 -13.17
N ARG A 117 9.14 13.30 -12.57
CA ARG A 117 10.07 12.16 -12.45
C ARG A 117 9.84 11.13 -13.55
N ASN A 118 10.92 10.74 -14.20
CA ASN A 118 10.93 9.65 -15.18
C ASN A 118 10.63 8.33 -14.47
N ARG A 119 9.76 7.53 -15.09
CA ARG A 119 9.31 6.25 -14.56
C ARG A 119 9.06 5.24 -15.67
N ILE A 120 9.07 3.98 -15.30
CA ILE A 120 8.65 2.87 -16.16
C ILE A 120 7.79 1.90 -15.36
N VAL A 121 6.69 1.46 -15.97
CA VAL A 121 5.71 0.56 -15.33
C VAL A 121 5.55 -0.69 -16.18
N PHE A 122 5.68 -1.84 -15.53
CA PHE A 122 5.52 -3.14 -16.16
C PHE A 122 4.28 -3.84 -15.63
N ARG A 123 3.47 -4.38 -16.56
CA ARG A 123 2.50 -5.43 -16.23
C ARG A 123 3.02 -6.72 -16.82
N LEU A 124 3.24 -7.70 -15.95
CA LEU A 124 3.70 -9.03 -16.32
C LEU A 124 2.50 -9.96 -16.51
N ARG A 125 2.63 -10.90 -17.44
CA ARG A 125 1.63 -11.96 -17.65
C ARG A 125 2.35 -13.29 -17.91
N GLY A 126 2.00 -14.31 -17.14
CA GLY A 126 2.48 -15.68 -17.38
C GLY A 126 1.83 -16.27 -18.64
N THR A 127 2.63 -16.94 -19.49
CA THR A 127 2.19 -17.48 -20.79
C THR A 127 1.79 -18.96 -20.76
N LYS A 128 2.26 -19.74 -19.78
CA LYS A 128 1.88 -21.14 -19.59
C LYS A 128 1.02 -21.33 -18.33
N SER A 129 1.58 -21.02 -17.17
CA SER A 129 0.95 -21.03 -15.85
C SER A 129 1.17 -19.69 -15.14
N ASN A 130 0.64 -19.53 -13.91
CA ASN A 130 0.77 -18.30 -13.11
C ASN A 130 0.48 -17.02 -13.92
N ARG A 131 -0.78 -16.89 -14.38
CA ARG A 131 -1.21 -15.81 -15.30
C ARG A 131 -0.96 -14.42 -14.75
N ASP A 132 -0.98 -14.28 -13.44
CA ASP A 132 -0.72 -13.04 -12.70
C ASP A 132 0.74 -12.75 -12.46
N ALA A 133 1.65 -13.64 -12.87
CA ALA A 133 3.09 -13.44 -12.74
C ALA A 133 3.58 -13.32 -11.28
N ILE A 134 2.85 -13.86 -10.30
CA ILE A 134 3.19 -13.76 -8.88
C ILE A 134 4.57 -14.39 -8.63
N GLY A 135 5.43 -13.70 -7.88
CA GLY A 135 6.81 -14.10 -7.58
C GLY A 135 7.84 -13.65 -8.61
N ALA A 136 7.43 -13.11 -9.76
CA ALA A 136 8.38 -12.64 -10.78
C ALA A 136 9.14 -11.39 -10.32
N ARG A 137 10.45 -11.35 -10.61
CA ARG A 137 11.37 -10.27 -10.26
C ARG A 137 11.71 -9.43 -11.49
N GLY A 138 11.56 -8.11 -11.35
CA GLY A 138 12.09 -7.13 -12.30
C GLY A 138 13.23 -6.35 -11.68
N GLU A 139 14.24 -6.00 -12.49
CA GLU A 139 15.37 -5.18 -12.06
C GLU A 139 15.65 -4.05 -13.05
N VAL A 140 15.60 -2.81 -12.57
CA VAL A 140 15.84 -1.60 -13.37
C VAL A 140 16.64 -0.60 -12.54
N ASP A 141 17.74 -0.09 -13.10
CA ASP A 141 18.60 0.92 -12.45
C ASP A 141 18.97 0.57 -10.99
N GLY A 142 19.34 -0.69 -10.74
CA GLY A 142 19.73 -1.20 -9.42
C GLY A 142 18.57 -1.42 -8.43
N GLN A 143 17.32 -1.16 -8.84
CA GLN A 143 16.13 -1.48 -8.06
C GLN A 143 15.63 -2.86 -8.44
N ALA A 144 15.51 -3.76 -7.46
CA ALA A 144 14.81 -5.03 -7.63
C ALA A 144 13.41 -4.95 -7.03
N LYS A 145 12.40 -5.41 -7.77
CA LYS A 145 11.00 -5.45 -7.33
C LYS A 145 10.33 -6.74 -7.78
N TRP A 146 9.35 -7.20 -7.02
CA TRP A 146 8.61 -8.43 -7.28
C TRP A 146 7.15 -8.14 -7.53
N VAL A 147 6.51 -8.99 -8.33
CA VAL A 147 5.04 -9.07 -8.37
C VAL A 147 4.60 -9.90 -7.17
N SER A 148 3.81 -9.31 -6.28
CA SER A 148 3.35 -9.97 -5.05
C SER A 148 1.83 -10.12 -5.03
N ALA A 149 1.36 -11.15 -4.32
CA ALA A 149 -0.03 -11.33 -3.91
C ALA A 149 -0.10 -11.33 -2.37
N GLY A 150 -1.20 -10.85 -1.80
CA GLY A 150 -1.39 -10.69 -0.36
C GLY A 150 -0.55 -9.53 0.19
N SER A 151 -1.00 -8.29 -0.02
CA SER A 151 -0.26 -7.09 0.41
C SER A 151 -1.14 -6.17 1.24
N GLY A 152 -0.58 -5.68 2.36
CA GLY A 152 -1.34 -4.96 3.37
C GLY A 152 -2.34 -5.86 4.11
N TYR A 153 -3.13 -5.27 4.99
CA TYR A 153 -4.17 -5.97 5.75
C TYR A 153 -5.50 -5.88 5.01
N LEU A 154 -6.12 -7.04 4.70
CA LEU A 154 -7.39 -7.14 3.96
C LEU A 154 -7.41 -6.34 2.64
N SER A 155 -6.25 -6.23 1.98
CA SER A 155 -6.04 -5.40 0.80
C SER A 155 -5.16 -6.08 -0.24
N GLN A 156 -5.04 -5.45 -1.41
CA GLN A 156 -4.09 -5.85 -2.45
C GLN A 156 -3.61 -4.61 -3.21
N HIS A 157 -2.31 -4.35 -3.16
CA HIS A 157 -1.66 -3.35 -3.99
C HIS A 157 -1.63 -3.80 -5.46
N THR A 158 -1.41 -2.85 -6.38
CA THR A 158 -1.31 -3.16 -7.80
C THR A 158 -0.26 -4.23 -8.11
N LYS A 159 -0.59 -5.16 -9.01
CA LYS A 159 0.36 -6.16 -9.56
C LYS A 159 1.32 -5.54 -10.58
N LYS A 160 1.13 -4.27 -10.96
CA LYS A 160 2.06 -3.54 -11.82
C LYS A 160 3.32 -3.20 -11.04
N VAL A 161 4.49 -3.36 -11.65
CA VAL A 161 5.76 -3.03 -11.04
C VAL A 161 6.22 -1.67 -11.53
N HIS A 162 6.35 -0.71 -10.62
CA HIS A 162 6.72 0.68 -10.90
C HIS A 162 8.20 0.91 -10.59
N PHE A 163 8.98 1.45 -11.52
CA PHE A 163 10.37 1.85 -11.30
C PHE A 163 10.55 3.34 -11.56
N GLY A 164 11.21 4.04 -10.64
CA GLY A 164 11.71 5.40 -10.90
C GLY A 164 13.02 5.33 -11.67
N LEU A 165 13.23 6.24 -12.60
CA LEU A 165 14.46 6.33 -13.40
C LEU A 165 15.26 7.55 -12.97
N ALA A 166 16.59 7.45 -13.05
CA ALA A 166 17.46 8.61 -12.81
C ALA A 166 17.18 9.74 -13.81
N THR A 167 17.35 10.99 -13.36
CA THR A 167 17.20 12.20 -14.18
C THR A 167 18.07 12.12 -15.43
N GLY A 168 17.51 12.47 -16.60
CA GLY A 168 18.21 12.40 -17.90
C GLY A 168 18.10 11.07 -18.65
N ARG A 169 17.72 9.96 -17.99
CA ARG A 169 17.57 8.67 -18.67
C ARG A 169 16.16 8.51 -19.27
N LYS A 170 16.02 8.75 -20.57
CA LYS A 170 14.78 8.41 -21.29
C LYS A 170 14.68 6.88 -21.39
N PRO A 171 13.53 6.25 -21.05
CA PRO A 171 13.39 4.81 -21.23
C PRO A 171 13.42 4.50 -22.72
N SER A 172 14.35 3.66 -23.18
CA SER A 172 14.38 3.27 -24.60
C SER A 172 13.12 2.44 -24.95
N ARG A 173 12.75 2.48 -26.22
CA ARG A 173 11.60 1.76 -26.77
C ARG A 173 12.11 0.40 -27.22
N SER A 174 11.63 -0.68 -26.61
CA SER A 174 11.69 -2.00 -27.25
C SER A 174 10.45 -2.12 -28.13
N PRO A 175 10.57 -2.22 -29.47
CA PRO A 175 9.50 -2.79 -30.28
C PRO A 175 9.27 -4.22 -29.81
N GLY A 176 8.03 -4.70 -29.84
CA GLY A 176 7.75 -6.11 -29.61
C GLY A 176 8.49 -6.94 -30.67
N HIS A 177 9.57 -7.58 -30.27
CA HIS A 177 10.27 -8.60 -31.04
C HIS A 177 10.88 -9.63 -30.08
N PRO A 178 10.98 -10.90 -30.50
CA PRO A 178 11.50 -11.97 -29.66
C PRO A 178 12.94 -11.64 -29.25
N ALA A 179 13.27 -12.04 -28.03
CA ALA A 179 14.46 -11.63 -27.31
C ALA A 179 15.76 -11.84 -28.12
N SER A 180 16.31 -10.76 -28.67
CA SER A 180 17.73 -10.65 -28.96
C SER A 180 18.24 -9.26 -28.50
N SER A 181 18.99 -9.33 -27.40
CA SER A 181 20.00 -8.39 -26.89
C SER A 181 19.99 -6.93 -27.35
N ARG A 182 19.37 -6.05 -26.55
CA ARG A 182 19.97 -4.75 -26.16
C ARG A 182 19.77 -4.54 -24.65
N ARG A 183 20.87 -4.51 -23.88
CA ARG A 183 20.88 -4.50 -22.40
C ARG A 183 20.34 -3.17 -21.85
N LEU A 184 19.13 -3.22 -21.31
CA LEU A 184 18.66 -2.33 -20.25
C LEU A 184 18.18 -3.22 -19.11
N GLY A 185 19.03 -3.39 -18.10
CA GLY A 185 18.77 -4.24 -16.93
C GLY A 185 19.10 -5.72 -17.15
N ARG A 186 19.60 -6.37 -16.09
CA ARG A 186 19.77 -7.82 -16.01
C ARG A 186 18.42 -8.38 -15.58
N TRP A 187 17.71 -9.05 -16.49
CA TRP A 187 16.43 -9.66 -16.19
C TRP A 187 16.63 -11.14 -15.91
N THR A 188 16.17 -11.61 -14.75
CA THR A 188 15.95 -13.04 -14.51
C THR A 188 14.48 -13.30 -14.76
N LEU A 189 14.08 -13.31 -16.04
CA LEU A 189 12.75 -13.75 -16.43
C LEU A 189 12.75 -15.27 -16.35
N ALA A 190 11.81 -15.86 -15.61
CA ALA A 190 11.45 -17.25 -15.84
C ALA A 190 10.99 -17.36 -17.31
N SER A 191 11.34 -18.45 -17.99
CA SER A 191 11.26 -18.66 -19.46
C SER A 191 9.85 -18.53 -20.10
N ASN A 192 8.82 -18.11 -19.35
CA ASN A 192 7.40 -18.13 -19.73
C ASN A 192 6.65 -16.82 -19.40
N MET A 193 7.26 -15.65 -19.58
CA MET A 193 6.63 -14.36 -19.23
C MET A 193 6.64 -13.37 -20.39
N THR A 194 5.53 -12.63 -20.55
CA THR A 194 5.42 -11.50 -21.48
C THR A 194 5.36 -10.17 -20.72
N LEU A 195 6.03 -9.16 -21.29
CA LEU A 195 6.13 -7.80 -20.75
C LEU A 195 5.21 -6.87 -21.53
N LYS A 196 4.24 -6.24 -20.86
CA LYS A 196 3.53 -5.08 -21.42
C LYS A 196 3.99 -3.82 -20.71
N LYS A 197 4.58 -2.88 -21.45
CA LYS A 197 4.88 -1.53 -20.97
C LYS A 197 3.58 -0.73 -20.97
N VAL A 198 3.16 -0.23 -19.80
CA VAL A 198 1.80 0.32 -19.64
C VAL A 198 1.76 1.85 -19.63
N ALA A 199 2.84 2.55 -19.29
CA ALA A 199 2.84 4.02 -19.25
C ALA A 199 4.21 4.64 -19.58
N ARG A 200 4.19 5.83 -20.18
CA ARG A 200 5.33 6.74 -20.41
C ARG A 200 4.83 8.16 -20.17
N ASN A 201 5.67 9.03 -19.58
CA ASN A 201 5.36 10.41 -19.17
C ASN A 201 4.23 11.07 -19.98
N GLY A 202 3.02 11.12 -19.40
CA GLY A 202 2.01 12.11 -19.74
C GLY A 202 2.22 13.30 -18.81
N GLY A 203 3.04 14.26 -19.23
CA GLY A 203 3.30 15.45 -18.44
C GLY A 203 2.05 16.35 -18.41
N LYS A 204 1.32 16.34 -17.30
CA LYS A 204 0.56 17.53 -16.91
C LYS A 204 1.50 18.40 -16.08
N ARG A 205 1.73 19.62 -16.56
CA ARG A 205 2.47 20.65 -15.82
C ARG A 205 1.62 21.02 -14.59
N CYS A 206 2.27 21.16 -13.44
CA CYS A 206 1.77 22.05 -12.40
C CYS A 206 2.02 23.48 -12.87
#